data_AF-A0A1N6IGD2-F1
#
_entry.id   AF-A0A1N6IGD2-F1
#
_cell.length_a   1.000
_cell.length_b   1.000
_cell.length_c   1.000
_cell.angle_alpha   90.00
_cell.angle_beta   90.00
_cell.angle_gamma   90.00
#
_symmetry.space_group_name_H-M   'P 1'
#
loop_
_entity.id
_entity.type
_entity.pdbx_description
1 polymer ?
#
loop_
_entity_poly.entity_id
_entity_poly.type
_entity_poly.pdbx_seq_one_letter_code
_entity_poly.pdbx_strand_id
1 'polypeptide(L)'
;MGTHAVIARRVSPDVIQFGSVINDGYLEYAGFVLQKYYDTPEKVEKLFSLGQLEVLGAPGTEHNSAIMDRNTRTFCTRVWRDYCPHEICRSEKDINPKVMFTDYCYLFDSDNHWYYIKPDLLKQKIPLAYALARMNYFRDNPESRPDILGKDDTDLCVRYEMEMAYLKEVLYEYPKEDLDFKEMLDSSGLDLENVLTTLSKKDFPLDIFYKKNGGLIDYFDRWCVFNVSKSNLPPVKVYLKKASEKHEETILWDVPIEPLN
;
A
#
# COMPACT_ATOMS: atom_id res chain seq x y z
N MET A 1 16.57 9.67 9.77
CA MET A 1 15.74 8.58 10.32
C MET A 1 15.70 7.47 9.29
N GLY A 2 15.82 6.21 9.71
CA GLY A 2 15.55 5.08 8.81
C GLY A 2 14.05 5.02 8.49
N THR A 3 13.70 4.49 7.33
CA THR A 3 12.32 4.16 6.96
C THR A 3 12.04 2.71 7.31
N HIS A 4 10.87 2.46 7.90
CA HIS A 4 10.47 1.12 8.34
C HIS A 4 9.35 0.57 7.46
N ALA A 5 9.47 -0.68 7.06
CA ALA A 5 8.44 -1.40 6.33
C ALA A 5 7.98 -2.65 7.06
N VAL A 6 6.69 -2.96 6.94
CA VAL A 6 6.19 -4.32 7.15
C VAL A 6 6.39 -5.12 5.87
N ILE A 7 6.86 -6.36 6.02
CA ILE A 7 6.74 -7.37 4.98
C ILE A 7 5.87 -8.49 5.53
N ALA A 8 4.80 -8.80 4.82
CA ALA A 8 3.83 -9.81 5.17
C ALA A 8 3.59 -10.77 4.00
N ARG A 9 3.19 -12.01 4.32
CA ARG A 9 2.71 -12.98 3.36
C ARG A 9 1.52 -13.74 3.89
N ARG A 10 0.56 -14.06 3.03
CA ARG A 10 -0.53 -14.98 3.35
C ARG A 10 -0.05 -16.42 3.15
N VAL A 11 0.02 -17.18 4.23
CA VAL A 11 0.46 -18.60 4.22
C VAL A 11 -0.73 -19.53 3.97
N SER A 12 -1.89 -19.16 4.49
CA SER A 12 -3.17 -19.83 4.24
C SER A 12 -4.28 -18.78 4.40
N PRO A 13 -5.56 -19.09 4.03
CA PRO A 13 -6.64 -18.11 4.11
C PRO A 13 -6.71 -17.34 5.44
N ASP A 14 -6.51 -18.04 6.57
CA ASP A 14 -6.62 -17.49 7.92
C ASP A 14 -5.26 -17.25 8.61
N VAL A 15 -4.14 -17.33 7.89
CA VAL A 15 -2.80 -17.17 8.48
C VAL A 15 -1.95 -16.24 7.63
N ILE A 16 -1.60 -15.10 8.23
CA ILE A 16 -0.66 -14.14 7.68
C ILE A 16 0.60 -14.19 8.55
N GLN A 17 1.75 -14.35 7.91
CA GLN A 17 3.05 -14.24 8.55
C GLN A 17 3.64 -12.87 8.21
N PHE A 18 4.15 -12.13 9.20
CA PHE A 18 4.67 -10.78 8.99
C PHE A 18 5.87 -10.46 9.87
N GLY A 19 6.64 -9.47 9.44
CA GLY A 19 7.82 -8.98 10.14
C GLY A 19 8.18 -7.59 9.65
N SER A 20 9.33 -7.10 10.09
CA SER A 20 9.77 -5.74 9.76
C SER A 20 11.09 -5.72 9.01
N VAL A 21 11.22 -4.68 8.18
CA VAL A 21 12.47 -4.14 7.67
C VAL A 21 12.65 -2.76 8.28
N ILE A 22 13.75 -2.55 8.99
CA ILE A 22 13.97 -1.33 9.79
C ILE A 22 14.90 -0.31 9.11
N ASN A 23 15.34 -0.56 7.88
CA ASN A 23 16.04 0.41 7.03
C ASN A 23 15.65 0.23 5.57
N ASP A 24 15.55 1.35 4.85
CA ASP A 24 15.27 1.38 3.42
C ASP A 24 13.91 0.77 3.03
N GLY A 25 12.87 0.95 3.84
CA GLY A 25 11.53 0.42 3.61
C GLY A 25 10.76 1.04 2.42
N TYR A 26 11.29 2.09 1.78
CA TYR A 26 10.58 2.85 0.75
C TYR A 26 10.24 2.06 -0.50
N LEU A 27 9.16 2.47 -1.18
CA LEU A 27 8.63 1.84 -2.40
C LEU A 27 9.71 1.67 -3.46
N GLU A 28 10.56 2.69 -3.64
CA GLU A 28 11.63 2.67 -4.64
C GLU A 28 12.71 1.62 -4.41
N TYR A 29 12.89 1.15 -3.17
CA TYR A 29 13.90 0.16 -2.84
C TYR A 29 13.30 -1.17 -2.38
N ALA A 30 12.63 -1.21 -1.23
CA ALA A 30 12.07 -2.45 -0.72
C ALA A 30 11.03 -3.01 -1.70
N GLY A 31 10.13 -2.16 -2.21
CA GLY A 31 9.17 -2.55 -3.25
C GLY A 31 9.85 -3.09 -4.50
N PHE A 32 10.87 -2.41 -5.01
CA PHE A 32 11.63 -2.87 -6.18
C PHE A 32 12.32 -4.22 -5.93
N VAL A 33 12.97 -4.40 -4.78
CA VAL A 33 13.66 -5.65 -4.42
C VAL A 33 12.69 -6.82 -4.32
N LEU A 34 11.52 -6.62 -3.67
CA LEU A 34 10.46 -7.62 -3.60
C LEU A 34 9.98 -8.02 -5.00
N GLN A 35 9.63 -7.03 -5.82
CA GLN A 35 9.12 -7.27 -7.17
C GLN A 35 10.15 -7.93 -8.10
N LYS A 36 11.42 -7.60 -7.95
CA LYS A 36 12.49 -8.10 -8.84
C LYS A 36 13.02 -9.47 -8.43
N TYR A 37 13.15 -9.72 -7.13
CA TYR A 37 13.90 -10.88 -6.64
C TYR A 37 13.06 -11.87 -5.82
N TYR A 38 11.85 -11.50 -5.40
CA TYR A 38 10.99 -12.32 -4.55
C TYR A 38 9.57 -12.42 -5.10
N ASP A 39 9.43 -12.61 -6.41
CA ASP A 39 8.16 -12.58 -7.16
C ASP A 39 7.46 -13.93 -7.31
N THR A 40 8.00 -15.02 -6.73
CA THR A 40 7.36 -16.35 -6.76
C THR A 40 7.22 -16.92 -5.35
N PRO A 41 6.26 -17.83 -5.10
CA PRO A 41 6.04 -18.41 -3.78
C PRO A 41 7.30 -19.03 -3.16
N GLU A 42 8.13 -19.70 -3.95
CA GLU A 42 9.36 -20.35 -3.49
C GLU A 42 10.41 -19.32 -3.05
N LYS A 43 10.51 -18.20 -3.78
CA LYS A 43 11.42 -17.11 -3.44
C LYS A 43 10.93 -16.37 -2.20
N VAL A 44 9.61 -16.18 -2.06
CA VAL A 44 9.00 -15.59 -0.86
C VAL A 44 9.19 -16.51 0.36
N GLU A 45 9.02 -17.82 0.21
CA GLU A 45 9.33 -18.78 1.28
C GLU A 45 10.78 -18.67 1.73
N LYS A 46 11.72 -18.62 0.78
CA LYS A 46 13.14 -18.40 1.10
C LYS A 46 13.34 -17.10 1.86
N LEU A 47 12.74 -15.99 1.42
CA LEU A 47 12.83 -14.69 2.11
C LEU A 47 12.37 -14.81 3.57
N PHE A 48 11.21 -15.41 3.79
CA PHE A 48 10.64 -15.53 5.14
C PHE A 48 11.41 -16.51 6.04
N SER A 49 12.10 -17.49 5.45
CA SER A 49 12.99 -18.40 6.18
C SER A 49 14.19 -17.69 6.83
N LEU A 50 14.59 -16.52 6.32
CA LEU A 50 15.68 -15.70 6.87
C LEU A 50 15.32 -15.04 8.21
N GLY A 51 14.02 -15.01 8.57
CA GLY A 51 13.53 -14.24 9.71
C GLY A 51 13.39 -12.74 9.38
N GLN A 52 13.18 -11.92 10.40
CA GLN A 52 13.05 -10.48 10.23
C GLN A 52 14.38 -9.84 9.82
N LEU A 53 14.30 -8.79 9.01
CA LEU A 53 15.45 -8.21 8.33
C LEU A 53 15.69 -6.77 8.78
N GLU A 54 16.94 -6.33 8.76
CA GLU A 54 17.28 -4.92 8.95
C GLU A 54 17.31 -4.16 7.63
N VAL A 55 17.84 -4.79 6.58
CA VAL A 55 17.82 -4.28 5.21
C VAL A 55 17.41 -5.41 4.28
N LEU A 56 16.55 -5.11 3.31
CA LEU A 56 16.15 -6.05 2.27
C LEU A 56 17.06 -5.92 1.05
N GLY A 57 17.52 -7.03 0.46
CA GLY A 57 18.34 -7.01 -0.74
C GLY A 57 18.16 -8.27 -1.59
N ALA A 58 19.09 -8.49 -2.52
CA ALA A 58 19.03 -9.63 -3.43
C ALA A 58 19.28 -10.97 -2.68
N PRO A 59 18.74 -12.09 -3.19
CA PRO A 59 19.02 -13.42 -2.64
C PRO A 59 20.51 -13.74 -2.64
N GLY A 60 21.03 -14.29 -1.54
CA GLY A 60 22.43 -14.69 -1.40
C GLY A 60 23.35 -13.60 -0.82
N THR A 61 22.83 -12.40 -0.54
CA THR A 61 23.62 -11.31 0.05
C THR A 61 23.53 -11.23 1.57
N GLU A 62 22.65 -12.04 2.19
CA GLU A 62 22.42 -12.17 3.63
C GLU A 62 23.69 -12.45 4.46
N HIS A 63 24.73 -12.99 3.84
CA HIS A 63 25.98 -13.38 4.49
C HIS A 63 27.19 -12.52 4.09
N ASN A 64 27.00 -11.42 3.36
CA ASN A 64 28.11 -10.61 2.84
C ASN A 64 28.22 -9.25 3.51
N SER A 65 28.98 -9.18 4.60
CA SER A 65 29.28 -7.93 5.31
C SER A 65 30.23 -6.97 4.57
N ALA A 66 30.86 -7.41 3.48
CA ALA A 66 31.94 -6.69 2.78
C ALA A 66 31.46 -5.88 1.55
N ILE A 67 30.25 -6.10 1.06
CA ILE A 67 29.72 -5.36 -0.08
C ILE A 67 29.18 -4.01 0.42
N MET A 68 29.86 -2.90 0.08
CA MET A 68 29.45 -1.49 0.33
C MET A 68 28.36 -0.97 -0.61
N ASP A 69 27.75 -1.86 -1.41
CA ASP A 69 26.72 -1.48 -2.37
C ASP A 69 25.35 -1.41 -1.69
N ARG A 70 24.78 -0.19 -1.65
CA ARG A 70 23.44 0.06 -1.09
C ARG A 70 22.33 -0.62 -1.90
N ASN A 71 22.60 -1.10 -3.12
CA ASN A 71 21.61 -1.67 -4.03
C ASN A 71 21.40 -3.19 -3.91
N THR A 72 22.21 -3.89 -3.10
CA THR A 72 22.23 -5.37 -3.09
C THR A 72 22.17 -6.00 -1.69
N ARG A 73 22.18 -5.22 -0.60
CA ARG A 73 22.35 -5.72 0.78
C ARG A 73 21.07 -6.31 1.37
N THR A 74 21.08 -7.60 1.67
CA THR A 74 20.16 -8.20 2.65
C THR A 74 20.93 -8.30 3.96
N PHE A 75 20.46 -7.69 5.05
CA PHE A 75 21.03 -7.92 6.37
C PHE A 75 19.96 -8.47 7.29
N CYS A 76 20.20 -9.66 7.84
CA CYS A 76 19.47 -10.12 9.01
C CYS A 76 19.85 -9.21 10.18
N THR A 77 18.87 -8.92 11.05
CA THR A 77 18.96 -7.83 12.01
C THR A 77 20.17 -7.89 12.92
N ARG A 78 21.04 -6.88 12.86
CA ARG A 78 22.12 -6.67 13.83
C ARG A 78 21.58 -6.05 15.13
N VAL A 79 20.41 -5.39 15.06
CA VAL A 79 19.65 -4.86 16.20
C VAL A 79 19.21 -5.96 17.18
N TRP A 80 18.91 -7.17 16.69
CA TRP A 80 18.49 -8.31 17.54
C TRP A 80 19.61 -9.28 17.91
N ARG A 81 20.85 -9.08 17.42
CA ARG A 81 22.03 -9.97 17.59
C ARG A 81 21.86 -11.44 17.15
N ASP A 82 20.63 -11.95 17.06
CA ASP A 82 20.21 -13.32 16.79
C ASP A 82 19.05 -13.36 15.77
N TYR A 83 18.73 -14.56 15.28
CA TYR A 83 17.57 -14.82 14.42
C TYR A 83 16.26 -14.37 15.11
N CYS A 84 15.51 -13.48 14.45
CA CYS A 84 14.21 -13.04 14.91
C CYS A 84 13.13 -13.66 13.99
N PRO A 85 12.26 -14.56 14.47
CA PRO A 85 11.21 -15.14 13.65
C PRO A 85 10.16 -14.07 13.27
N HIS A 86 9.51 -14.31 12.15
CA HIS A 86 8.29 -13.58 11.79
C HIS A 86 7.15 -13.91 12.77
N GLU A 87 6.27 -12.95 13.00
CA GLU A 87 5.04 -13.12 13.77
C GLU A 87 3.92 -13.65 12.87
N ILE A 88 2.83 -14.14 13.48
CA ILE A 88 1.65 -14.61 12.76
C ILE A 88 0.39 -13.92 13.30
N CYS A 89 -0.54 -13.61 12.41
CA CYS A 89 -1.88 -13.16 12.74
C CYS A 89 -2.93 -13.83 11.82
N ARG A 90 -4.21 -13.56 12.10
CA ARG A 90 -5.33 -14.15 11.34
C ARG A 90 -6.00 -13.19 10.35
N SER A 91 -5.73 -11.89 10.49
CA SER A 91 -6.33 -10.86 9.67
C SER A 91 -5.31 -9.83 9.24
N GLU A 92 -5.51 -9.25 8.05
CA GLU A 92 -4.81 -8.07 7.56
C GLU A 92 -4.88 -6.90 8.56
N LYS A 93 -5.97 -6.77 9.33
CA LYS A 93 -6.13 -5.75 10.38
C LYS A 93 -5.24 -5.96 11.60
N ASP A 94 -4.79 -7.19 11.83
CA ASP A 94 -4.00 -7.57 13.01
C ASP A 94 -2.48 -7.46 12.76
N ILE A 95 -2.07 -7.09 11.55
CA ILE A 95 -0.66 -6.87 11.20
C ILE A 95 -0.15 -5.65 11.97
N ASN A 96 0.60 -5.90 13.03
CA ASN A 96 1.09 -4.87 13.94
C ASN A 96 2.56 -5.13 14.31
N PRO A 97 3.51 -4.65 13.50
CA PRO A 97 4.93 -4.86 13.77
C PRO A 97 5.39 -4.14 15.04
N LYS A 98 6.29 -4.75 15.80
CA LYS A 98 6.89 -4.15 17.00
C LYS A 98 8.05 -3.20 16.67
N VAL A 99 7.84 -2.29 15.72
CA VAL A 99 8.81 -1.25 15.33
C VAL A 99 8.19 0.13 15.48
N MET A 100 8.99 1.12 15.90
CA MET A 100 8.51 2.49 16.04
C MET A 100 8.25 3.09 14.68
N PHE A 101 6.99 3.44 14.40
CA PHE A 101 6.52 3.96 13.12
C PHE A 101 6.69 2.95 11.97
N THR A 102 5.65 2.78 11.16
CA THR A 102 5.68 1.93 9.97
C THR A 102 5.29 2.79 8.79
N ASP A 103 6.26 3.08 7.93
CA ASP A 103 6.12 4.02 6.82
C ASP A 103 5.58 3.33 5.55
N TYR A 104 5.84 2.02 5.44
CA TYR A 104 5.46 1.18 4.30
C TYR A 104 4.94 -0.19 4.76
N CYS A 105 4.08 -0.81 3.97
CA CYS A 105 3.65 -2.19 4.18
C CYS A 105 3.58 -2.90 2.82
N TYR A 106 4.12 -4.12 2.77
CA TYR A 106 4.08 -4.99 1.60
C TYR A 106 3.46 -6.31 1.99
N LEU A 107 2.50 -6.79 1.20
CA LEU A 107 1.81 -8.06 1.43
C LEU A 107 1.89 -8.92 0.16
N PHE A 108 2.49 -10.11 0.28
CA PHE A 108 2.37 -11.15 -0.74
C PHE A 108 1.14 -11.99 -0.45
N ASP A 109 0.13 -11.92 -1.30
CA ASP A 109 -1.16 -12.56 -1.03
C ASP A 109 -1.28 -13.95 -1.66
N SER A 110 -2.38 -14.65 -1.40
CA SER A 110 -2.63 -16.02 -1.90
C SER A 110 -2.83 -16.11 -3.41
N ASP A 111 -2.98 -14.98 -4.10
CA ASP A 111 -2.96 -14.90 -5.56
C ASP A 111 -1.53 -14.86 -6.13
N ASN A 112 -0.52 -14.95 -5.26
CA ASN A 112 0.91 -14.92 -5.56
C ASN A 112 1.40 -13.57 -6.15
N HIS A 113 0.75 -12.47 -5.78
CA HIS A 113 1.22 -11.13 -6.11
C HIS A 113 1.57 -10.31 -4.87
N TRP A 114 2.51 -9.38 -5.07
CA TRP A 114 2.82 -8.37 -4.08
C TRP A 114 1.86 -7.19 -4.18
N TYR A 115 1.46 -6.70 -3.01
CA TYR A 115 0.73 -5.46 -2.85
C TYR A 115 1.53 -4.49 -1.99
N TYR A 116 1.55 -3.23 -2.43
CA TYR A 116 1.92 -2.09 -1.59
C TYR A 116 0.68 -1.61 -0.84
N ILE A 117 0.80 -1.48 0.48
CA ILE A 117 -0.26 -0.99 1.35
C ILE A 117 0.22 0.32 1.99
N LYS A 118 -0.39 1.44 1.58
CA LYS A 118 -0.13 2.76 2.19
C LYS A 118 -0.62 2.73 3.65
N PRO A 119 0.25 2.95 4.66
CA PRO A 119 -0.13 2.80 6.06
C PRO A 119 -0.65 4.11 6.70
N ASP A 120 -1.50 4.87 6.00
CA ASP A 120 -2.07 6.14 6.49
C ASP A 120 -3.50 5.96 7.05
N LEU A 121 -4.33 7.01 6.98
CA LEU A 121 -5.74 7.06 7.42
C LEU A 121 -6.58 5.84 6.98
N LEU A 122 -6.28 5.33 5.79
CA LEU A 122 -6.88 4.12 5.20
C LEU A 122 -5.76 3.19 4.73
N LYS A 123 -6.02 1.89 4.75
CA LYS A 123 -5.14 0.86 4.20
C LYS A 123 -5.47 0.68 2.72
N GLN A 124 -4.74 1.40 1.88
CA GLN A 124 -4.90 1.38 0.42
C GLN A 124 -4.06 0.25 -0.16
N LYS A 125 -4.69 -0.87 -0.53
CA LYS A 125 -4.02 -2.04 -1.09
C LYS A 125 -3.91 -1.91 -2.60
N ILE A 126 -2.68 -1.76 -3.09
CA ILE A 126 -2.36 -1.43 -4.48
C ILE A 126 -1.41 -2.51 -5.03
N PRO A 127 -1.63 -3.07 -6.23
CA PRO A 127 -0.65 -3.98 -6.83
C PRO A 127 0.74 -3.35 -6.89
N LEU A 128 1.76 -4.03 -6.36
CA LEU A 128 3.11 -3.48 -6.21
C LEU A 128 3.74 -3.11 -7.56
N ALA A 129 3.59 -4.00 -8.55
CA ALA A 129 4.07 -3.78 -9.91
C ALA A 129 3.50 -2.49 -10.53
N TYR A 130 2.22 -2.20 -10.29
CA TYR A 130 1.58 -0.95 -10.71
C TYR A 130 2.18 0.26 -9.98
N ALA A 131 2.29 0.21 -8.65
CA ALA A 131 2.83 1.31 -7.86
C ALA A 131 4.26 1.69 -8.30
N LEU A 132 5.12 0.69 -8.57
CA LEU A 132 6.47 0.90 -9.08
C LEU A 132 6.49 1.50 -10.49
N ALA A 133 5.62 1.01 -11.38
CA ALA A 133 5.52 1.55 -12.74
C ALA A 133 5.02 3.00 -12.74
N ARG A 134 4.02 3.33 -11.91
CA ARG A 134 3.50 4.68 -11.77
C ARG A 134 4.53 5.63 -11.17
N MET A 135 5.30 5.17 -10.20
CA MET A 135 6.44 5.91 -9.64
C MET A 135 7.51 6.20 -10.71
N ASN A 136 7.87 5.22 -11.53
CA ASN A 136 8.80 5.41 -12.64
C ASN A 136 8.24 6.37 -13.71
N TYR A 137 6.94 6.30 -14.01
CA TYR A 137 6.30 7.26 -14.90
C TYR A 137 6.48 8.70 -14.39
N PHE A 138 6.22 8.98 -13.11
CA PHE A 138 6.43 10.31 -12.55
C PHE A 138 7.90 10.74 -12.54
N ARG A 139 8.83 9.78 -12.42
CA ARG A 139 10.26 10.06 -12.54
C ARG A 139 10.61 10.56 -13.93
N ASP A 140 10.12 9.85 -14.95
CA ASP A 140 10.43 10.11 -16.36
C ASP A 140 9.61 11.27 -16.95
N ASN A 141 8.50 11.66 -16.31
CA ASN A 141 7.56 12.69 -16.77
C ASN A 141 7.31 13.74 -15.66
N PRO A 142 8.29 14.60 -15.32
CA PRO A 142 8.17 15.53 -14.20
C PRO A 142 7.02 16.54 -14.33
N GLU A 143 6.65 16.91 -15.55
CA GLU A 143 5.51 17.79 -15.85
C GLU A 143 4.15 17.14 -15.57
N SER A 144 4.10 15.81 -15.49
CA SER A 144 2.90 15.06 -15.14
C SER A 144 2.69 14.91 -13.62
N ARG A 145 3.63 15.39 -12.78
CA ARG A 145 3.54 15.29 -11.32
C ARG A 145 2.47 16.23 -10.76
N PRO A 146 1.73 15.82 -9.73
CA PRO A 146 0.81 16.73 -9.03
C PRO A 146 1.58 17.90 -8.41
N ASP A 147 0.96 19.08 -8.39
CA ASP A 147 1.56 20.27 -7.77
C ASP A 147 1.31 20.27 -6.25
N ILE A 148 2.07 19.45 -5.55
CA ILE A 148 2.02 19.26 -4.10
C ILE A 148 3.40 19.49 -3.46
N LEU A 149 3.40 19.76 -2.16
CA LEU A 149 4.62 19.73 -1.36
C LEU A 149 5.29 18.36 -1.48
N GLY A 150 6.57 18.35 -1.83
CA GLY A 150 7.33 17.11 -2.01
C GLY A 150 7.06 16.41 -3.34
N LYS A 151 6.53 17.10 -4.37
CA LYS A 151 6.33 16.55 -5.72
C LYS A 151 7.57 15.92 -6.37
N ASP A 152 8.78 16.25 -5.91
CA ASP A 152 10.01 15.59 -6.40
C ASP A 152 10.18 14.16 -5.85
N ASP A 153 9.45 13.81 -4.78
CA ASP A 153 9.28 12.45 -4.32
C ASP A 153 8.16 11.77 -5.11
N THR A 154 8.55 10.84 -5.97
CA THR A 154 7.61 10.12 -6.83
C THR A 154 6.69 9.17 -6.07
N ASP A 155 7.05 8.68 -4.87
CA ASP A 155 6.13 7.90 -4.01
C ASP A 155 5.01 8.80 -3.49
N LEU A 156 5.33 10.03 -3.07
CA LEU A 156 4.30 11.00 -2.67
C LEU A 156 3.32 11.32 -3.81
N CYS A 157 3.80 11.37 -5.05
CA CYS A 157 2.95 11.56 -6.23
C CYS A 157 1.99 10.38 -6.45
N VAL A 158 2.48 9.15 -6.31
CA VAL A 158 1.64 7.93 -6.38
C VAL A 158 0.60 7.96 -5.26
N ARG A 159 1.02 8.19 -4.02
CA ARG A 159 0.13 8.29 -2.84
C ARG A 159 -0.98 9.32 -3.04
N TYR A 160 -0.64 10.50 -3.55
CA TYR A 160 -1.61 11.56 -3.84
C TYR A 160 -2.64 11.14 -4.91
N GLU A 161 -2.18 10.50 -5.98
CA GLU A 161 -3.08 10.01 -7.02
C GLU A 161 -4.06 8.96 -6.48
N MET A 162 -3.61 8.06 -5.60
CA MET A 162 -4.48 7.06 -4.98
C MET A 162 -5.52 7.70 -4.06
N GLU A 163 -5.16 8.74 -3.31
CA GLU A 163 -6.11 9.51 -2.50
C GLU A 163 -7.18 10.19 -3.36
N MET A 164 -6.79 10.80 -4.48
CA MET A 164 -7.74 11.44 -5.39
C MET A 164 -8.64 10.42 -6.09
N ALA A 165 -8.11 9.26 -6.47
CA ALA A 165 -8.90 8.17 -7.04
C ALA A 165 -9.91 7.62 -6.01
N TYR A 166 -9.50 7.42 -4.76
CA TYR A 166 -10.39 7.02 -3.67
C TYR A 166 -11.51 8.04 -3.45
N LEU A 167 -11.18 9.34 -3.37
CA LEU A 167 -12.16 10.40 -3.17
C LEU A 167 -13.15 10.48 -4.34
N LYS A 168 -12.67 10.28 -5.57
CA LYS A 168 -13.53 10.22 -6.75
C LYS A 168 -14.50 9.03 -6.67
N GLU A 169 -14.02 7.86 -6.28
CA GLU A 169 -14.87 6.68 -6.11
C GLU A 169 -15.96 6.96 -5.06
N VAL A 170 -15.58 7.44 -3.88
CA VAL A 170 -16.51 7.72 -2.78
C VAL A 170 -17.54 8.77 -3.18
N LEU A 171 -17.13 9.86 -3.85
CA LEU A 171 -18.02 11.00 -4.09
C LEU A 171 -18.90 10.84 -5.34
N TYR A 172 -18.49 10.04 -6.33
CA TYR A 172 -19.18 9.99 -7.63
C TYR A 172 -19.52 8.59 -8.12
N GLU A 173 -18.78 7.55 -7.75
CA GLU A 173 -19.03 6.19 -8.27
C GLU A 173 -19.83 5.35 -7.28
N TYR A 174 -19.38 5.22 -6.03
CA TYR A 174 -20.05 4.44 -5.00
C TYR A 174 -21.53 4.85 -4.74
N PRO A 175 -21.92 6.14 -4.76
CA PRO A 175 -23.33 6.54 -4.59
C PRO A 175 -24.26 6.05 -5.72
N LYS A 176 -23.71 5.60 -6.85
CA LYS A 176 -24.49 4.96 -7.94
C LYS A 176 -24.84 3.51 -7.61
N GLU A 177 -24.05 2.87 -6.74
CA GLU A 177 -24.16 1.45 -6.39
C GLU A 177 -24.89 1.26 -5.04
N ASP A 178 -24.83 2.25 -4.14
CA ASP A 178 -25.41 2.17 -2.78
C ASP A 178 -26.28 3.38 -2.44
N LEU A 179 -27.59 3.17 -2.34
CA LEU A 179 -28.57 4.23 -2.10
C LEU A 179 -28.49 4.82 -0.68
N ASP A 180 -28.19 4.00 0.33
CA ASP A 180 -28.06 4.47 1.71
C ASP A 180 -26.89 5.47 1.84
N PHE A 181 -25.75 5.13 1.22
CA PHE A 181 -24.62 6.05 1.15
C PHE A 181 -24.94 7.30 0.33
N LYS A 182 -25.66 7.16 -0.78
CA LYS A 182 -26.10 8.30 -1.58
C LYS A 182 -26.93 9.29 -0.76
N GLU A 183 -27.90 8.81 0.02
CA GLU A 183 -28.72 9.66 0.90
C GLU A 183 -27.87 10.35 1.97
N MET A 184 -26.89 9.64 2.55
CA MET A 184 -25.92 10.21 3.48
C MET A 184 -25.09 11.32 2.85
N LEU A 185 -24.61 11.11 1.61
CA LEU A 185 -23.83 12.08 0.85
C LEU A 185 -24.67 13.31 0.48
N ASP A 186 -25.90 13.13 -0.01
CA ASP A 186 -26.81 14.22 -0.34
C ASP A 186 -27.12 15.08 0.91
N SER A 187 -27.25 14.43 2.06
CA SER A 187 -27.53 15.09 3.36
C SER A 187 -26.31 15.82 3.95
N SER A 188 -25.10 15.56 3.44
CA SER A 188 -23.88 16.18 3.98
C SER A 188 -23.74 17.65 3.58
N GLY A 189 -24.54 18.13 2.63
CA GLY A 189 -24.46 19.51 2.10
C GLY A 189 -23.16 19.79 1.33
N LEU A 190 -22.47 18.76 0.86
CA LEU A 190 -21.25 18.91 0.08
C LEU A 190 -21.57 19.46 -1.32
N ASP A 191 -20.79 20.45 -1.74
CA ASP A 191 -20.78 20.91 -3.13
C ASP A 191 -20.00 19.90 -3.99
N LEU A 192 -20.72 18.91 -4.52
CA LEU A 192 -20.14 17.86 -5.37
C LEU A 192 -19.59 18.40 -6.70
N GLU A 193 -19.96 19.60 -7.14
CA GLU A 193 -19.40 20.16 -8.38
C GLU A 193 -17.96 20.63 -8.17
N ASN A 194 -17.64 21.18 -6.99
CA ASN A 194 -16.35 21.84 -6.74
C ASN A 194 -15.45 21.13 -5.73
N VAL A 195 -15.94 20.11 -5.02
CA VAL A 195 -15.19 19.46 -3.93
C VAL A 195 -13.85 18.88 -4.41
N LEU A 196 -13.81 18.10 -5.50
CA LEU A 196 -12.56 17.53 -6.00
C LEU A 196 -11.61 18.60 -6.53
N THR A 197 -12.11 19.61 -7.24
CA THR A 197 -11.30 20.73 -7.74
C THR A 197 -10.67 21.54 -6.59
N THR A 198 -11.34 21.60 -5.45
CA THR A 198 -10.84 22.25 -4.24
C THR A 198 -9.79 21.39 -3.54
N LEU A 199 -10.07 20.08 -3.42
CA LEU A 199 -9.16 19.12 -2.80
C LEU A 199 -7.89 18.93 -3.63
N SER A 200 -7.99 18.97 -4.96
CA SER A 200 -6.86 18.77 -5.87
C SER A 200 -5.79 19.87 -5.81
N LYS A 201 -6.03 20.92 -5.01
CA LYS A 201 -5.10 22.05 -4.77
C LYS A 201 -4.50 21.97 -3.37
N LYS A 202 -4.55 20.81 -2.73
CA LYS A 202 -4.10 20.57 -1.35
C LYS A 202 -3.11 19.43 -1.32
N ASP A 203 -2.14 19.49 -0.42
CA ASP A 203 -1.10 18.46 -0.31
C ASP A 203 -1.63 17.11 0.19
N PHE A 204 -2.62 17.12 1.09
CA PHE A 204 -3.19 15.92 1.74
C PHE A 204 -4.72 15.90 1.60
N PRO A 205 -5.25 15.71 0.37
CA PRO A 205 -6.67 15.87 0.08
C PRO A 205 -7.55 14.94 0.92
N LEU A 206 -7.14 13.69 1.14
CA LEU A 206 -7.94 12.73 1.89
C LEU A 206 -8.01 13.08 3.39
N ASP A 207 -6.89 13.46 4.01
CA ASP A 207 -6.86 13.89 5.41
C ASP A 207 -7.70 15.16 5.64
N ILE A 208 -7.57 16.14 4.73
CA ILE A 208 -8.36 17.38 4.77
C ILE A 208 -9.85 17.09 4.61
N PHE A 209 -10.20 16.18 3.70
CA PHE A 209 -11.59 15.76 3.53
C PHE A 209 -12.13 15.05 4.78
N TYR A 210 -11.36 14.09 5.32
CA TYR A 210 -11.75 13.32 6.50
C TYR A 210 -11.97 14.21 7.73
N LYS A 211 -11.12 15.21 7.96
CA LYS A 211 -11.28 16.14 9.10
C LYS A 211 -12.62 16.88 9.11
N LYS A 212 -13.23 17.07 7.94
CA LYS A 212 -14.53 17.76 7.81
C LYS A 212 -15.71 16.80 7.62
N ASN A 213 -15.45 15.67 6.97
CA ASN A 213 -16.49 14.74 6.49
C ASN A 213 -16.23 13.30 6.94
N GLY A 214 -15.61 13.12 8.12
CA GLY A 214 -15.16 11.82 8.62
C GLY A 214 -16.24 10.75 8.60
N GLY A 215 -17.50 11.12 8.91
CA GLY A 215 -18.63 10.20 8.86
C GLY A 215 -18.89 9.55 7.50
N LEU A 216 -18.61 10.26 6.39
CA LEU A 216 -18.70 9.68 5.04
C LEU A 216 -17.61 8.64 4.79
N ILE A 217 -16.43 8.81 5.39
CA ILE A 217 -15.32 7.87 5.27
C ILE A 217 -15.51 6.68 6.22
N ASP A 218 -16.02 6.94 7.43
CA ASP A 218 -16.31 5.92 8.45
C ASP A 218 -17.45 4.98 8.04
N TYR A 219 -18.21 5.31 6.99
CA TYR A 219 -19.15 4.40 6.35
C TYR A 219 -18.47 3.15 5.78
N PHE A 220 -17.19 3.26 5.40
CA PHE A 220 -16.44 2.21 4.74
C PHE A 220 -15.52 1.47 5.71
N ASP A 221 -15.19 0.22 5.37
CA ASP A 221 -14.05 -0.45 5.97
C ASP A 221 -12.79 0.40 5.76
N ARG A 222 -11.86 0.35 6.72
CA ARG A 222 -10.59 1.08 6.64
C ARG A 222 -9.69 0.56 5.52
N TRP A 223 -10.01 -0.59 4.93
CA TRP A 223 -9.35 -1.12 3.74
C TRP A 223 -10.05 -0.69 2.45
N CYS A 224 -9.25 -0.46 1.41
CA CYS A 224 -9.73 -0.32 0.05
C CYS A 224 -8.75 -0.98 -0.91
N VAL A 225 -9.28 -1.55 -2.01
CA VAL A 225 -8.49 -2.31 -2.99
C VAL A 225 -8.53 -1.60 -4.32
N PHE A 226 -7.35 -1.30 -4.88
CA PHE A 226 -7.25 -0.60 -6.15
C PHE A 226 -7.21 -1.60 -7.30
N ASN A 227 -8.17 -1.46 -8.22
CA ASN A 227 -8.14 -2.14 -9.50
C ASN A 227 -7.55 -1.19 -10.56
N VAL A 228 -6.56 -1.71 -11.27
CA VAL A 228 -5.67 -0.96 -12.15
C VAL A 228 -5.60 -1.68 -13.48
N SER A 229 -5.62 -0.93 -14.58
CA SER A 229 -5.55 -1.52 -15.93
C SER A 229 -4.13 -1.50 -16.45
N LYS A 230 -3.68 -0.32 -16.90
CA LYS A 230 -2.34 -0.08 -17.44
C LYS A 230 -1.46 0.56 -16.39
N SER A 231 -0.23 0.06 -16.32
CA SER A 231 0.78 0.44 -15.34
C SER A 231 1.16 1.93 -15.32
N ASN A 232 0.89 2.67 -16.40
CA ASN A 232 1.15 4.10 -16.55
C ASN A 232 -0.09 4.99 -16.47
N LEU A 233 -1.30 4.44 -16.29
CA LEU A 233 -2.53 5.22 -16.16
C LEU A 233 -2.99 5.27 -14.70
N PRO A 234 -3.81 6.27 -14.31
CA PRO A 234 -4.46 6.26 -13.00
C PRO A 234 -5.33 5.01 -12.77
N PRO A 235 -5.66 4.67 -11.52
CA PRO A 235 -6.51 3.53 -11.19
C PRO A 235 -7.88 3.60 -11.87
N VAL A 236 -8.42 2.44 -12.23
CA VAL A 236 -9.71 2.33 -12.93
C VAL A 236 -10.88 2.38 -11.96
N LYS A 237 -10.77 1.63 -10.86
CA LYS A 237 -11.81 1.52 -9.83
C LYS A 237 -11.16 1.32 -8.46
N VAL A 238 -11.81 1.85 -7.43
CA VAL A 238 -11.47 1.55 -6.03
C VAL A 238 -12.59 0.72 -5.43
N TYR A 239 -12.25 -0.48 -4.96
CA TYR A 239 -13.21 -1.37 -4.32
C TYR A 239 -13.31 -1.04 -2.83
N LEU A 240 -14.53 -0.81 -2.38
CA LEU A 240 -14.90 -0.43 -1.03
C LEU A 240 -15.94 -1.41 -0.50
N LYS A 241 -15.82 -1.78 0.78
CA LYS A 241 -16.89 -2.45 1.53
C LYS A 241 -17.37 -1.55 2.65
N LYS A 242 -18.63 -1.69 3.03
CA LYS A 242 -19.18 -0.99 4.20
C LYS A 242 -18.41 -1.40 5.46
N ALA A 243 -18.25 -0.47 6.39
CA ALA A 243 -17.80 -0.80 7.74
C ALA A 243 -18.83 -1.77 8.35
N SER A 244 -18.38 -2.94 8.73
CA SER A 244 -19.21 -3.96 9.37
C SER A 244 -18.58 -4.40 10.69
N GLU A 245 -19.38 -5.05 11.55
CA GLU A 245 -18.88 -5.59 12.82
C GLU A 245 -17.74 -6.59 12.62
N LYS A 246 -17.77 -7.36 11.52
CA LYS A 246 -16.75 -8.34 11.17
C LYS A 246 -16.11 -8.01 9.84
N HIS A 247 -14.83 -7.67 9.88
CA HIS A 247 -14.01 -7.49 8.68
C HIS A 247 -13.98 -8.74 7.81
N GLU A 248 -14.00 -8.53 6.50
CA GLU A 248 -13.74 -9.54 5.50
C GLU A 248 -12.40 -9.21 4.83
N GLU A 249 -11.50 -10.20 4.75
CA GLU A 249 -10.16 -10.03 4.18
C GLU A 249 -10.24 -9.58 2.71
N THR A 250 -9.38 -8.64 2.31
CA THR A 250 -9.48 -7.98 0.99
C THR A 250 -9.32 -8.93 -0.20
N ILE A 251 -8.63 -10.05 -0.03
CA ILE A 251 -8.50 -11.09 -1.06
C ILE A 251 -9.84 -11.76 -1.43
N LEU A 252 -10.84 -11.66 -0.55
CA LEU A 252 -12.17 -12.24 -0.75
C LEU A 252 -13.16 -11.23 -1.38
N TRP A 253 -12.71 -10.03 -1.77
CA TRP A 253 -13.60 -8.97 -2.25
C TRP A 253 -14.01 -9.11 -3.73
N ASP A 254 -13.78 -10.28 -4.35
CA ASP A 254 -14.08 -10.58 -5.76
C ASP A 254 -13.60 -9.49 -6.73
N VAL A 255 -12.41 -8.92 -6.46
CA VAL A 255 -11.83 -7.86 -7.29
C VAL A 255 -11.26 -8.47 -8.57
N PRO A 256 -11.72 -8.06 -9.77
CA PRO A 256 -11.15 -8.52 -11.03
C PRO A 256 -9.68 -8.12 -11.13
N ILE A 257 -8.80 -9.08 -11.39
CA ILE A 257 -7.39 -8.81 -11.67
C ILE A 257 -7.27 -8.52 -13.17
N GLU A 258 -7.15 -7.25 -13.54
CA GLU A 258 -6.77 -6.92 -14.92
C GLU A 258 -5.28 -7.22 -15.13
N PRO A 259 -4.90 -7.82 -16.27
CA PRO A 259 -3.50 -8.06 -16.58
C PRO A 259 -2.76 -6.73 -16.78
N LEU A 260 -1.72 -6.53 -15.96
CA LEU A 260 -0.77 -5.42 -16.11
C LEU A 260 0.07 -5.66 -17.38
N ASN A 261 -0.39 -5.11 -18.51
CA ASN A 261 0.39 -5.05 -19.76
C ASN A 261 1.23 -3.77 -19.84
#